data_AF-A1DDS2-F1
#
_entry.id   AF-A1DDS2-F1
#
_cell.length_a   1.000
_cell.length_b   1.000
_cell.length_c   1.000
_cell.angle_alpha   90.00
_cell.angle_beta   90.00
_cell.angle_gamma   90.00
#
_symmetry.space_group_name_H-M   'P 1'
#
loop_
_entity.id
_entity.type
_entity.pdbx_description
1 polymer ?
#
loop_
_entity_poly.entity_id
_entity_poly.type
_entity_poly.pdbx_seq_one_letter_code
_entity_poly.pdbx_strand_id
1 'polypeptide(L)'
;MFITNAGKPPVTDLETRASSLQSAVRFAKRWSLSSMIFASATLISCPRLIGYVKQSGLACGSYRLQNNIPENAKAQAAAGINILMADRVGLISGALSNSGYL
;
A
#
# COMPACT_ATOMS: atom_id res chain seq x y z
N MET A 1 8.02 -6.78 8.27
CA MET A 1 7.33 -6.17 7.12
C MET A 1 7.22 -7.20 6.00
N PHE A 2 6.09 -7.27 5.30
CA PHE A 2 5.92 -8.15 4.12
C PHE A 2 5.49 -7.32 2.90
N ILE A 3 6.16 -7.53 1.76
CA ILE A 3 5.89 -6.85 0.48
C ILE A 3 5.20 -7.82 -0.45
N THR A 4 4.09 -7.40 -1.06
CA THR A 4 3.30 -8.26 -1.94
C THR A 4 2.79 -7.51 -3.17
N ASN A 5 2.78 -8.18 -4.32
CA ASN A 5 2.13 -7.68 -5.52
C ASN A 5 0.60 -7.67 -5.40
N ALA A 6 0.04 -8.40 -4.43
CA ALA A 6 -1.38 -8.47 -4.13
C ALA A 6 -2.24 -8.86 -5.35
N GLY A 7 -1.73 -9.81 -6.14
CA GLY A 7 -2.41 -10.27 -7.35
C GLY A 7 -2.38 -9.30 -8.52
N LYS A 8 -1.49 -8.29 -8.52
CA LYS A 8 -1.30 -7.42 -9.69
C LYS A 8 -0.94 -8.25 -10.93
N PRO A 9 -1.68 -8.10 -12.05
CA PRO A 9 -1.34 -8.76 -13.32
C PRO A 9 -0.03 -8.25 -13.95
N PRO A 10 0.69 -9.11 -14.69
CA PRO A 10 0.50 -10.55 -14.75
C PRO A 10 0.88 -11.20 -13.40
N VAL A 11 0.05 -12.13 -12.92
CA VAL A 11 0.34 -12.86 -11.67
C VAL A 11 1.37 -13.94 -11.98
N THR A 12 2.64 -13.55 -11.97
CA THR A 12 3.77 -14.49 -12.15
C THR A 12 4.12 -15.20 -10.85
N ASP A 13 3.79 -14.60 -9.72
CA ASP A 13 3.97 -15.18 -8.41
C ASP A 13 2.75 -16.04 -8.04
N LEU A 14 2.91 -17.35 -8.24
CA LEU A 14 1.89 -18.36 -7.97
C LEU A 14 1.69 -18.60 -6.46
N GLU A 15 2.52 -18.01 -5.59
CA GLU A 15 2.33 -18.11 -4.15
C GLU A 15 1.07 -17.38 -3.69
N THR A 16 0.20 -18.08 -2.97
CA THR A 16 -1.09 -17.55 -2.48
C THR A 16 -0.96 -16.28 -1.64
N ARG A 17 0.15 -16.10 -0.91
CA ARG A 17 0.42 -14.91 -0.08
C ARG A 17 0.85 -13.70 -0.91
N ALA A 18 1.34 -13.92 -2.13
CA ALA A 18 1.69 -12.86 -3.08
C ALA A 18 0.53 -12.47 -3.99
N SER A 19 -0.37 -13.42 -4.28
CA SER A 19 -1.51 -13.23 -5.18
C SER A 19 -2.81 -12.78 -4.47
N SER A 20 -2.95 -12.98 -3.16
CA SER A 20 -4.13 -12.58 -2.39
C SER A 20 -3.79 -11.67 -1.22
N LEU A 21 -4.43 -10.49 -1.16
CA LEU A 21 -4.28 -9.55 -0.05
C LEU A 21 -4.71 -10.17 1.28
N GLN A 22 -5.82 -10.92 1.31
CA GLN A 22 -6.31 -11.55 2.54
C GLN A 22 -5.33 -12.59 3.07
N SER A 23 -4.78 -13.42 2.18
CA SER A 23 -3.75 -14.41 2.54
C SER A 23 -2.48 -13.75 3.03
N ALA A 24 -2.09 -12.63 2.39
CA ALA A 24 -0.94 -11.82 2.79
C ALA A 24 -1.13 -11.23 4.21
N VAL A 25 -2.31 -10.69 4.52
CA VAL A 25 -2.65 -10.17 5.86
C VAL A 25 -2.66 -11.29 6.91
N ARG A 26 -3.26 -12.45 6.62
CA ARG A 26 -3.25 -13.61 7.53
C ARG A 26 -1.83 -14.08 7.81
N PHE A 27 -0.98 -14.15 6.78
CA PHE A 27 0.43 -14.47 6.92
C PHE A 27 1.15 -13.47 7.84
N ALA A 28 1.01 -12.17 7.57
CA ALA A 28 1.67 -11.15 8.41
C ALA A 28 1.24 -11.22 9.87
N LYS A 29 -0.05 -11.43 10.15
CA LYS A 29 -0.55 -11.62 11.51
C LYS A 29 0.01 -12.88 12.16
N ARG A 30 0.04 -14.01 11.44
CA ARG A 30 0.54 -15.30 11.94
C ARG A 30 2.01 -15.21 12.38
N TRP A 31 2.79 -14.38 11.69
CA TRP A 31 4.22 -14.19 11.95
C TRP A 31 4.53 -12.91 12.72
N SER A 32 3.52 -12.28 13.33
CA SER A 32 3.68 -11.05 14.12
C SER A 32 4.45 -9.95 13.41
N LEU A 33 4.26 -9.81 12.09
CA LEU A 33 4.86 -8.73 11.32
C LEU A 33 4.13 -7.42 11.61
N SER A 34 4.87 -6.31 11.62
CA SER A 34 4.32 -4.99 11.91
C SER A 34 3.58 -4.32 10.75
N SER A 35 3.89 -4.70 9.50
CA SER A 35 3.45 -3.95 8.33
C SER A 35 3.33 -4.78 7.05
N MET A 36 2.45 -4.29 6.18
CA MET A 36 2.13 -4.79 4.85
C MET A 36 2.35 -3.72 3.79
N ILE A 37 3.12 -4.04 2.76
CA ILE A 37 3.37 -3.13 1.63
C ILE A 37 2.84 -3.75 0.34
N PHE A 38 1.95 -3.04 -0.34
CA PHE A 38 1.25 -3.52 -1.53
C PHE A 38 1.72 -2.78 -2.79
N ALA A 39 1.63 -3.44 -3.95
CA ALA A 39 1.75 -2.71 -5.21
C ALA A 39 0.68 -1.61 -5.27
N SER A 40 1.09 -0.37 -5.57
CA SER A 40 0.25 0.83 -5.52
C SER A 40 -1.07 0.67 -6.27
N ALA A 41 -1.05 -0.02 -7.42
CA ALA A 41 -2.22 -0.24 -8.26
C ALA A 41 -3.38 -0.89 -7.52
N THR A 42 -3.11 -1.83 -6.61
CA THR A 42 -4.16 -2.49 -5.84
C THR A 42 -4.86 -1.51 -4.89
N LEU A 43 -4.09 -0.65 -4.23
CA LEU A 43 -4.64 0.32 -3.29
C LEU A 43 -5.26 1.53 -3.97
N ILE A 44 -4.73 1.95 -5.12
CA ILE A 44 -5.31 3.05 -5.91
C ILE A 44 -6.66 2.61 -6.50
N SER A 45 -6.75 1.39 -7.04
CA SER A 45 -8.01 0.86 -7.56
C SER A 45 -9.05 0.63 -6.46
N CYS A 46 -8.64 0.39 -5.22
CA CYS A 46 -9.55 0.17 -4.10
C CYS A 46 -8.99 0.72 -2.77
N PRO A 47 -9.06 2.05 -2.52
CA PRO A 47 -8.42 2.68 -1.37
C PRO A 47 -8.92 2.18 -0.01
N ARG A 48 -10.18 1.72 0.07
CA ARG A 48 -10.76 1.12 1.29
C ARG A 48 -9.97 -0.09 1.83
N LEU A 49 -9.17 -0.76 0.99
CA LEU A 49 -8.30 -1.86 1.42
C LEU A 49 -7.23 -1.40 2.42
N ILE A 50 -6.84 -0.12 2.40
CA ILE A 50 -5.95 0.46 3.41
C ILE A 50 -6.59 0.36 4.80
N GLY A 51 -7.87 0.72 4.91
CA GLY A 51 -8.64 0.59 6.15
C GLY A 51 -8.74 -0.85 6.64
N TYR A 52 -8.99 -1.81 5.73
CA TYR A 52 -9.03 -3.24 6.05
C TYR A 52 -7.70 -3.76 6.67
N VAL A 53 -6.57 -3.36 6.10
CA VAL A 53 -5.24 -3.74 6.61
C VAL A 53 -4.98 -3.12 7.98
N LYS A 54 -5.34 -1.84 8.15
CA LYS A 54 -5.18 -1.13 9.43
C LYS A 54 -6.04 -1.72 10.54
N GLN A 55 -7.30 -2.05 10.24
CA GLN A 55 -8.21 -2.74 11.16
C GLN A 55 -7.68 -4.13 11.58
N SER A 56 -6.81 -4.72 10.77
CA SER A 56 -6.13 -5.98 11.09
C SER A 56 -4.95 -5.82 12.06
N GLY A 57 -4.65 -4.60 12.51
CA GLY A 57 -3.55 -4.27 13.42
C GLY A 57 -2.19 -4.09 12.73
N LEU A 58 -2.17 -3.90 11.41
CA LEU A 58 -0.96 -3.80 10.60
C LEU A 58 -0.82 -2.39 10.02
N ALA A 59 0.40 -1.84 10.02
CA ALA A 59 0.67 -0.66 9.22
C ALA A 59 0.55 -0.99 7.73
N CYS A 60 -0.07 -0.10 6.96
CA CYS A 60 -0.29 -0.30 5.53
C CYS A 60 0.56 0.66 4.71
N GLY A 61 1.22 0.14 3.67
CA GLY A 61 1.95 0.97 2.73
C GLY A 61 1.89 0.49 1.30
N SER A 62 2.48 1.28 0.41
CA SER A 62 2.53 0.99 -1.01
C SER A 62 3.85 1.31 -1.67
N TYR A 63 4.08 0.67 -2.82
CA TYR A 63 5.24 0.90 -3.68
C TYR A 63 4.86 0.91 -5.17
N ARG A 64 5.83 1.28 -6.01
CA ARG A 64 5.80 1.31 -7.49
C ARG A 64 5.34 2.65 -8.08
N LEU A 65 5.48 2.75 -9.40
CA LEU A 65 5.45 3.99 -10.18
C LEU A 65 4.25 4.92 -9.92
N GLN A 66 3.08 4.39 -9.58
CA GLN A 66 1.90 5.25 -9.40
C GLN A 66 1.98 6.11 -8.14
N ASN A 67 2.86 5.79 -7.19
CA ASN A 67 3.13 6.64 -6.04
C ASN A 67 3.85 7.94 -6.40
N ASN A 68 4.42 8.04 -7.62
CA ASN A 68 5.03 9.27 -8.14
C ASN A 68 4.03 10.26 -8.74
N ILE A 69 2.73 9.97 -8.64
CA ILE A 69 1.63 10.81 -9.13
C ILE A 69 0.95 11.47 -7.92
N PRO A 70 0.94 12.81 -7.79
CA PRO A 70 0.36 13.52 -6.65
C PRO A 70 -1.07 13.11 -6.29
N GLU A 71 -1.93 12.95 -7.28
CA GLU A 71 -3.35 12.60 -7.10
C GLU A 71 -3.50 11.21 -6.48
N ASN A 72 -2.68 10.25 -6.91
CA ASN A 72 -2.67 8.90 -6.36
C ASN A 72 -2.08 8.85 -4.95
N ALA A 73 -1.06 9.68 -4.66
CA ALA A 73 -0.51 9.79 -3.32
C ALA A 73 -1.55 10.39 -2.36
N LYS A 74 -2.24 11.46 -2.77
CA LYS A 74 -3.34 12.06 -2.00
C LYS A 74 -4.49 11.10 -1.78
N ALA A 75 -4.89 10.32 -2.79
CA ALA A 75 -5.96 9.32 -2.63
C ALA A 75 -5.60 8.25 -1.58
N GLN A 76 -4.35 7.78 -1.58
CA GLN A 76 -3.87 6.83 -0.57
C GLN A 76 -3.74 7.47 0.82
N ALA A 77 -3.27 8.73 0.90
CA ALA A 77 -3.18 9.50 2.14
C ALA A 77 -4.56 9.77 2.75
N ALA A 78 -5.54 10.15 1.93
CA ALA A 78 -6.93 10.31 2.33
C ALA A 78 -7.54 9.02 2.89
N ALA A 79 -7.15 7.87 2.34
CA ALA A 79 -7.52 6.55 2.85
C ALA A 79 -6.71 6.11 4.09
N GLY A 80 -5.77 6.94 4.54
CA GLY A 80 -5.01 6.78 5.77
C GLY A 80 -3.80 5.84 5.66
N ILE A 81 -3.14 5.78 4.50
CA ILE A 81 -1.91 4.99 4.33
C ILE A 81 -0.82 5.44 5.30
N ASN A 82 -0.03 4.49 5.83
CA ASN A 82 1.06 4.79 6.77
C ASN A 82 2.40 5.02 6.07
N ILE A 83 2.68 4.26 5.00
CA ILE A 83 3.98 4.27 4.32
C ILE A 83 3.75 4.42 2.81
N LEU A 84 4.32 5.45 2.20
CA LEU A 84 4.23 5.68 0.76
C LEU A 84 5.63 5.73 0.15
N MET A 85 6.03 4.67 -0.56
CA MET A 85 7.34 4.61 -1.23
C MET A 85 7.24 5.31 -2.59
N ALA A 86 7.99 6.39 -2.78
CA ALA A 86 8.03 7.16 -4.02
C ALA A 86 9.47 7.53 -4.40
N ASP A 87 9.72 7.62 -5.71
CA ASP A 87 11.01 8.05 -6.26
C ASP A 87 11.08 9.59 -6.30
N ARG A 88 9.96 10.25 -6.65
CA ARG A 88 9.83 11.71 -6.74
C ARG A 88 9.50 12.33 -5.37
N VAL A 89 10.37 12.11 -4.39
CA VAL A 89 10.12 12.47 -2.97
C VAL A 89 9.73 13.94 -2.80
N GLY A 90 10.48 14.88 -3.39
CA GLY A 90 10.19 16.32 -3.25
C GLY A 90 8.81 16.71 -3.81
N LEU A 91 8.45 16.18 -4.98
CA LEU A 91 7.13 16.41 -5.59
C LEU A 91 6.00 15.88 -4.70
N ILE A 92 6.14 14.65 -4.21
CA ILE A 92 5.09 13.99 -3.43
C ILE A 92 4.97 14.57 -2.04
N SER A 93 6.09 14.83 -1.36
CA SER A 93 6.09 15.49 -0.05
C SER A 93 5.42 16.87 -0.14
N GLY A 94 5.78 17.69 -1.12
CA GLY A 94 5.13 19.00 -1.31
C GLY A 94 3.64 18.89 -1.61
N ALA A 95 3.23 17.92 -2.45
CA ALA A 95 1.82 17.69 -2.75
C ALA A 95 0.99 17.26 -1.52
N LEU A 96 1.56 16.40 -0.67
CA LEU A 96 0.91 15.93 0.56
C LEU A 96 0.84 17.02 1.63
N SER A 97 1.91 17.80 1.84
CA SER A 97 1.92 18.92 2.78
C SER A 97 0.94 20.02 2.38
N ASN A 98 0.91 20.41 1.10
CA ASN A 98 -0.05 21.40 0.60
C ASN A 98 -1.52 20.94 0.72
N SER A 99 -1.75 19.64 0.91
CA SER A 99 -3.09 19.06 1.08
C SER A 99 -3.40 18.67 2.53
N GLY A 100 -2.51 18.99 3.48
CA GLY A 100 -2.70 18.72 4.91
C GLY A 100 -2.52 17.27 5.34
N TYR A 101 -1.79 16.45 4.57
CA TYR A 101 -1.51 15.05 4.90
C TYR A 101 -0.14 14.81 5.55
N LEU A 102 0.75 15.80 5.52
CA LEU A 102 2.08 15.83 6.15
C LEU A 102 2.29 17.20 6.81
#